data_AF-A0AA46VW68-F1
#
_entry.id   AF-A0AA46VW68-F1
#
_cell.length_a   1.000
_cell.length_b   1.000
_cell.length_c   1.000
_cell.angle_alpha   90.00
_cell.angle_beta   90.00
_cell.angle_gamma   90.00
#
_symmetry.space_group_name_H-M   'P 1'
#
loop_
_entity.id
_entity.type
_entity.pdbx_description
1 polymer ?
#
loop_
_entity_poly.entity_id
_entity_poly.type
_entity_poly.pdbx_seq_one_letter_code
_entity_poly.pdbx_strand_id
1 'polypeptide(L)'
;MDKGLTIEQRMIKFLETQDHVTQLDGHVHQPPNVKMADYLFFNRRAVTELKTFEVDPKEKIFTHAKPVMDSEEFPLIYGTYDLSTAIAGMPDGQAHLNRIFSKATTMVEGVLRQAKKQIASSKEFLGLDPETPGILLVLNETVDSIPVSQLVDRFNYWLRGGNDNNPSRFSHIDFVVLIQTTYRMKAEAGKLIPAFIISNDCNAYRHHKVESDIDEFLCSWAHSQGQNYGSTSDIANLSFERDEPPPPPPRTNQDFVEARYRANRLLKEMTEEQFTEHGRSVMEDMLPVVLKGAKKPSEADSMKFLKQFIELLEESRIRGFDLKKVTDRMKSDK
;
A
#
# COMPACT_ATOMS: atom_id res chain seq x y z
N MET A 1 4.57 -10.08 23.64
CA MET A 1 4.26 -9.00 22.67
C MET A 1 3.22 -8.09 23.31
N ASP A 2 3.60 -6.87 23.65
CA ASP A 2 2.67 -5.82 24.10
C ASP A 2 1.78 -5.40 22.93
N LYS A 3 0.63 -6.08 22.76
CA LYS A 3 -0.36 -5.79 21.70
C LYS A 3 -1.05 -4.43 21.83
N GLY A 4 -0.72 -3.65 22.86
CA GLY A 4 -1.32 -2.33 23.13
C GLY A 4 -0.47 -1.13 22.76
N LEU A 5 0.76 -1.32 22.26
CA LEU A 5 1.67 -0.22 21.91
C LEU A 5 1.70 -0.01 20.39
N THR A 6 1.73 1.27 19.97
CA THR A 6 1.94 1.65 18.56
C THR A 6 3.31 1.19 18.05
N ILE A 7 3.51 1.13 16.73
CA ILE A 7 4.83 0.83 16.15
C ILE A 7 5.88 1.82 16.63
N GLU A 8 5.50 3.10 16.74
CA GLU A 8 6.38 4.17 17.17
C GLU A 8 6.83 3.96 18.62
N GLN A 9 5.89 3.66 19.52
CA GLN A 9 6.22 3.36 20.92
C GLN A 9 7.14 2.14 21.05
N ARG A 10 6.91 1.10 20.25
CA ARG A 10 7.78 -0.08 20.23
C ARG A 10 9.16 0.25 19.68
N MET A 11 9.24 1.08 18.64
CA MET A 11 10.51 1.54 18.06
C MET A 11 11.29 2.38 19.07
N ILE A 12 10.65 3.35 19.73
CA ILE A 12 11.29 4.19 20.77
C ILE A 12 11.85 3.30 21.88
N LYS A 13 11.05 2.38 22.42
CA LYS A 13 11.51 1.42 23.44
C LYS A 13 12.70 0.58 22.97
N PHE A 14 12.70 0.16 21.71
CA PHE A 14 13.83 -0.59 21.15
C PHE A 14 15.08 0.28 21.00
N LEU A 15 14.94 1.53 20.57
CA LEU A 15 16.05 2.48 20.43
C LEU A 15 16.68 2.81 21.78
N GLU A 16 15.89 2.89 22.85
CA GLU A 16 16.37 3.07 24.23
C GLU A 16 17.28 1.93 24.71
N THR A 17 17.17 0.73 24.13
CA THR A 17 18.04 -0.40 24.47
C THR A 17 19.28 -0.52 23.59
N GLN A 18 19.49 0.40 22.63
CA GLN A 18 20.64 0.35 21.72
C GLN A 18 21.75 1.30 22.18
N ASP A 19 22.85 0.75 22.69
CA ASP A 19 24.01 1.54 23.16
C ASP A 19 24.61 2.45 22.08
N HIS A 20 24.42 2.10 20.80
CA HIS A 20 24.93 2.85 19.66
C HIS A 20 23.98 3.96 19.16
N VAL A 21 22.83 4.17 19.82
CA VAL A 21 21.84 5.20 19.51
C VAL A 21 21.88 6.29 20.58
N THR A 22 21.81 7.54 20.15
CA THR A 22 21.69 8.70 21.05
C THR A 22 20.47 9.52 20.65
N GLN A 23 19.52 9.69 21.57
CA GLN A 23 18.38 10.60 21.37
C GLN A 23 18.85 12.05 21.46
N LEU A 24 18.41 12.88 20.52
CA LEU A 24 18.72 14.30 20.44
C LEU A 24 17.60 15.17 21.02
N ASP A 25 16.35 14.81 20.74
CA ASP A 25 15.20 15.54 21.25
C ASP A 25 15.09 15.41 22.78
N GLY A 26 14.88 16.53 23.46
CA GLY A 26 14.85 16.60 24.92
C GLY A 26 16.19 16.37 25.65
N HIS A 27 17.29 16.07 24.96
CA HIS A 27 18.60 15.80 25.57
C HIS A 27 19.68 16.82 25.19
N VAL A 28 19.49 17.53 24.09
CA VAL A 28 20.36 18.64 23.67
C VAL A 28 19.58 19.95 23.77
N HIS A 29 20.15 20.98 24.38
CA HIS A 29 19.52 22.31 24.42
C HIS A 29 19.46 22.90 23.01
N GLN A 30 18.25 22.99 22.45
CA GLN A 30 18.04 23.52 21.11
C GLN A 30 17.79 25.04 21.16
N PRO A 31 18.49 25.84 20.33
CA PRO A 31 18.18 27.26 20.19
C PRO A 31 16.74 27.47 19.70
N PRO A 32 16.12 28.61 20.02
CA PRO A 32 14.82 28.97 19.46
C PRO A 32 14.83 28.88 17.92
N ASN A 33 13.83 28.21 17.34
CA ASN A 33 13.64 28.01 15.89
C ASN A 33 14.60 27.06 15.17
N VAL A 34 15.51 26.38 15.88
CA VAL A 34 16.30 25.28 15.31
C VAL A 34 15.56 23.98 15.57
N LYS A 35 15.20 23.25 14.51
CA LYS A 35 14.63 21.91 14.62
C LYS A 35 15.68 20.88 14.23
N MET A 36 16.05 20.05 15.20
CA MET A 36 16.99 18.96 14.99
C MET A 36 16.26 17.67 14.59
N ALA A 37 17.07 16.69 14.19
CA ALA A 37 16.64 15.33 14.00
C ALA A 37 16.51 14.62 15.34
N ASP A 38 15.78 13.52 15.36
CA ASP A 38 15.44 12.85 16.61
C ASP A 38 16.62 12.07 17.21
N TYR A 39 17.52 11.52 16.39
CA TYR A 39 18.58 10.62 16.85
C TYR A 39 19.92 10.78 16.12
N LEU A 40 20.98 10.34 16.79
CA LEU A 40 22.24 9.92 16.18
C LEU A 40 22.35 8.40 16.25
N PHE A 41 22.63 7.77 15.11
CA PHE A 41 22.75 6.31 15.00
C PHE A 41 24.22 5.90 14.86
N PHE A 42 24.47 4.61 15.15
CA PHE A 42 25.73 3.90 14.88
C PHE A 42 26.97 4.58 15.48
N ASN A 43 26.88 5.00 16.74
CA ASN A 43 27.93 5.76 17.43
C ASN A 43 28.22 7.10 16.76
N ARG A 44 27.16 7.87 16.46
CA ARG A 44 27.20 9.20 15.81
C ARG A 44 27.69 9.18 14.36
N ARG A 45 27.71 8.01 13.71
CA ARG A 45 28.04 7.89 12.28
C ARG A 45 26.88 8.21 11.36
N ALA A 46 25.65 8.32 11.87
CA ALA A 46 24.50 8.78 11.10
C ALA A 46 23.62 9.74 11.91
N VAL A 47 22.96 10.65 11.21
CA VAL A 47 21.89 11.50 11.75
C VAL A 47 20.55 10.96 11.26
N THR A 48 19.64 10.64 12.18
CA THR A 48 18.39 9.95 11.86
C THR A 48 17.18 10.76 12.29
N GLU A 49 16.28 11.01 11.34
CA GLU A 49 14.93 11.54 11.59
C GLU A 49 13.93 10.37 11.63
N LEU A 50 13.09 10.30 12.66
CA LEU A 50 12.01 9.35 12.79
C LEU A 50 10.68 9.98 12.36
N LYS A 51 9.93 9.29 11.49
CA LYS A 51 8.60 9.72 11.04
C LYS A 51 7.64 8.55 11.03
N THR A 52 6.45 8.76 11.59
CA THR A 52 5.37 7.78 11.57
C THR A 52 4.29 8.28 10.62
N PHE A 53 3.79 7.40 9.74
CA PHE A 53 2.55 7.68 9.02
C PHE A 53 1.37 7.31 9.90
N GLU A 54 0.65 8.33 10.35
CA GLU A 54 -0.50 8.19 11.26
C GLU A 54 -1.83 8.18 10.52
N VAL A 55 -1.95 8.89 9.40
CA VAL A 55 -3.21 9.08 8.69
C VAL A 55 -3.17 8.39 7.32
N ASP A 56 -4.10 7.46 7.11
CA ASP A 56 -4.32 6.84 5.82
C ASP A 56 -4.99 7.84 4.83
N PRO A 57 -4.45 8.04 3.61
CA PRO A 57 -4.99 8.97 2.63
C PRO A 57 -6.22 8.45 1.86
N LYS A 58 -6.95 7.45 2.35
CA LYS A 58 -8.12 6.84 1.70
C LYS A 58 -9.18 7.85 1.25
N GLU A 59 -9.54 8.81 2.10
CA GLU A 59 -10.49 9.87 1.74
C GLU A 59 -9.98 10.75 0.59
N LYS A 60 -8.67 11.01 0.58
CA LYS A 60 -8.02 11.79 -0.47
C LYS A 60 -7.97 11.02 -1.79
N ILE A 61 -7.67 9.71 -1.73
CA ILE A 61 -7.77 8.82 -2.88
C ILE A 61 -9.19 8.84 -3.43
N PHE A 62 -10.19 8.64 -2.58
CA PHE A 62 -11.60 8.64 -2.99
C PHE A 62 -12.01 9.98 -3.61
N THR A 63 -11.64 11.10 -3.00
CA THR A 63 -11.94 12.45 -3.52
C THR A 63 -11.38 12.66 -4.93
N HIS A 64 -10.18 12.16 -5.21
CA HIS A 64 -9.56 12.26 -6.54
C HIS A 64 -10.03 11.19 -7.53
N ALA A 65 -10.49 10.04 -7.04
CA ALA A 65 -11.07 8.98 -7.86
C ALA A 65 -12.51 9.32 -8.28
N LYS A 66 -13.27 10.02 -7.45
CA LYS A 66 -14.69 10.31 -7.66
C LYS A 66 -15.03 10.89 -9.04
N PRO A 67 -14.31 11.88 -9.60
CA PRO A 67 -14.61 12.38 -10.94
C PRO A 67 -14.45 11.32 -12.04
N VAL A 68 -13.52 10.36 -11.86
CA VAL A 68 -13.34 9.23 -12.78
C VAL A 68 -14.45 8.20 -12.57
N MET A 69 -14.83 7.95 -11.31
CA MET A 69 -15.92 7.02 -10.96
C MET A 69 -17.30 7.49 -11.41
N ASP A 70 -17.53 8.80 -11.43
CA ASP A 70 -18.79 9.41 -11.87
C ASP A 70 -18.87 9.54 -13.40
N SER A 71 -17.84 9.13 -14.16
CA SER A 71 -17.82 9.21 -15.64
C SER A 71 -18.63 8.09 -16.29
N GLU A 72 -19.17 8.34 -17.48
CA GLU A 72 -19.89 7.32 -18.25
C GLU A 72 -19.00 6.15 -18.69
N GLU A 73 -17.69 6.36 -18.78
CA GLU A 73 -16.71 5.34 -19.16
C GLU A 73 -16.38 4.40 -17.99
N PHE A 74 -16.64 4.82 -16.74
CA PHE A 74 -16.34 3.99 -15.58
C PHE A 74 -17.18 2.70 -15.60
N PRO A 75 -16.57 1.53 -15.35
CA PRO A 75 -17.30 0.26 -15.46
C PRO A 75 -18.35 0.13 -14.36
N LEU A 76 -19.50 -0.43 -14.72
CA LEU A 76 -20.51 -0.81 -13.73
C LEU A 76 -20.06 -2.11 -13.05
N ILE A 77 -19.57 -2.00 -11.82
CA ILE A 77 -19.14 -3.12 -10.99
C ILE A 77 -19.94 -3.11 -9.69
N TYR A 78 -20.53 -4.25 -9.32
CA TYR A 78 -21.30 -4.40 -8.09
C TYR A 78 -20.41 -4.85 -6.93
N GLY A 79 -20.58 -4.24 -5.75
CA GLY A 79 -19.89 -4.62 -4.51
C GLY A 79 -18.61 -3.82 -4.24
N THR A 80 -17.76 -4.33 -3.35
CA THR A 80 -16.42 -3.74 -3.09
C THR A 80 -15.41 -4.31 -4.08
N TYR A 81 -14.60 -3.44 -4.68
CA TYR A 81 -13.60 -3.80 -5.68
C TYR A 81 -12.35 -2.94 -5.53
N ASP A 82 -11.25 -3.44 -6.09
CA ASP A 82 -10.00 -2.69 -6.18
C ASP A 82 -10.08 -1.64 -7.29
N LEU A 83 -9.73 -0.39 -6.95
CA LEU A 83 -9.84 0.74 -7.87
C LEU A 83 -8.92 0.57 -9.10
N SER A 84 -7.73 -0.01 -8.93
CA SER A 84 -6.81 -0.23 -10.04
C SER A 84 -7.36 -1.24 -11.04
N THR A 85 -8.03 -2.28 -10.54
CA THR A 85 -8.72 -3.29 -11.36
C THR A 85 -9.86 -2.67 -12.17
N ALA A 86 -10.68 -1.80 -11.55
CA ALA A 86 -11.77 -1.13 -12.25
C ALA A 86 -11.28 -0.16 -13.34
N ILE A 87 -10.21 0.59 -13.07
CA ILE A 87 -9.71 1.61 -14.00
C ILE A 87 -8.84 1.00 -15.11
N ALA A 88 -8.26 -0.18 -14.93
CA ALA A 88 -7.34 -0.79 -15.91
C ALA A 88 -7.94 -0.94 -17.33
N GLY A 89 -9.25 -1.14 -17.45
CA GLY A 89 -9.96 -1.26 -18.72
C GLY A 89 -10.43 0.07 -19.34
N MET A 90 -10.26 1.20 -18.65
CA MET A 90 -10.71 2.51 -19.13
C MET A 90 -9.69 3.16 -20.08
N PRO A 91 -10.14 4.01 -21.02
CA PRO A 91 -9.25 4.94 -21.72
C PRO A 91 -8.41 5.73 -20.72
N ASP A 92 -7.10 5.84 -20.97
CA ASP A 92 -6.15 6.53 -20.09
C ASP A 92 -6.16 6.07 -18.62
N GLY A 93 -6.62 4.86 -18.32
CA GLY A 93 -6.81 4.37 -16.96
C GLY A 93 -5.54 4.45 -16.10
N GLN A 94 -4.39 4.10 -16.66
CA GLN A 94 -3.11 4.21 -15.96
C GLN A 94 -2.75 5.68 -15.63
N ALA A 95 -3.06 6.63 -16.51
CA ALA A 95 -2.83 8.05 -16.26
C ALA A 95 -3.73 8.57 -15.13
N HIS A 96 -4.98 8.13 -15.09
CA HIS A 96 -5.90 8.41 -13.99
C HIS A 96 -5.38 7.88 -12.65
N LEU A 97 -4.97 6.61 -12.59
CA LEU A 97 -4.39 6.00 -11.40
C LEU A 97 -3.14 6.76 -10.93
N ASN A 98 -2.20 7.03 -11.84
CA ASN A 98 -0.99 7.79 -11.53
C ASN A 98 -1.31 9.17 -10.95
N ARG A 99 -2.32 9.86 -11.48
CA ARG A 99 -2.76 11.18 -10.98
C ARG A 99 -3.35 11.08 -9.58
N ILE A 100 -4.22 10.11 -9.33
CA ILE A 100 -4.85 9.87 -8.03
C ILE A 100 -3.78 9.57 -6.97
N PHE A 101 -2.92 8.58 -7.23
CA PHE A 101 -1.85 8.20 -6.31
C PHE A 101 -0.82 9.31 -6.13
N SER A 102 -0.49 10.08 -7.17
CA SER A 102 0.43 11.22 -7.05
C SER A 102 -0.09 12.26 -6.06
N LYS A 103 -1.41 12.52 -6.05
CA LYS A 103 -2.04 13.42 -5.07
C LYS A 103 -2.16 12.80 -3.68
N ALA A 104 -2.46 11.52 -3.58
CA ALA A 104 -2.53 10.81 -2.30
C ALA A 104 -1.17 10.79 -1.58
N THR A 105 -0.08 10.65 -2.33
CA THR A 105 1.30 10.49 -1.83
C THR A 105 2.06 11.80 -1.64
N THR A 106 1.41 12.97 -1.69
CA THR A 106 2.08 14.26 -1.42
C THR A 106 2.69 14.34 -0.01
N MET A 107 2.18 13.55 0.93
CA MET A 107 2.74 13.42 2.28
C MET A 107 4.20 12.97 2.27
N VAL A 108 4.58 12.09 1.33
CA VAL A 108 5.95 11.57 1.18
C VAL A 108 6.95 12.70 0.94
N GLU A 109 6.60 13.64 0.06
CA GLU A 109 7.43 14.80 -0.24
C GLU A 109 7.54 15.76 0.97
N GLY A 110 6.45 15.94 1.71
CA GLY A 110 6.42 16.72 2.94
C GLY A 110 7.39 16.17 3.98
N VAL A 111 7.31 14.87 4.22
CA VAL A 111 8.19 14.12 5.14
C VAL A 111 9.66 14.24 4.73
N LEU A 112 10.00 14.02 3.46
CA LEU A 112 11.37 14.19 2.95
C LEU A 112 11.89 15.61 3.14
N ARG A 113 11.07 16.64 2.85
CA ARG A 113 11.47 18.04 3.03
C ARG A 113 11.76 18.39 4.48
N GLN A 114 10.96 17.87 5.40
CA GLN A 114 11.13 18.12 6.83
C GLN A 114 12.40 17.44 7.34
N ALA A 115 12.54 16.14 7.06
CA ALA A 115 13.70 15.33 7.43
C ALA A 115 15.00 15.92 6.90
N LYS A 116 15.04 16.35 5.63
CA LYS A 116 16.21 17.01 5.05
C LYS A 116 16.65 18.22 5.89
N LYS A 117 15.71 19.08 6.27
CA LYS A 117 16.00 20.30 7.05
C LYS A 117 16.53 19.95 8.44
N GLN A 118 15.87 19.01 9.12
CA GLN A 118 16.26 18.58 10.46
C GLN A 118 17.63 17.90 10.49
N ILE A 119 17.90 17.02 9.51
CA ILE A 119 19.19 16.36 9.36
C ILE A 119 20.29 17.40 9.07
N ALA A 120 20.07 18.30 8.11
CA ALA A 120 21.04 19.35 7.78
C ALA A 120 21.35 20.23 9.01
N SER A 121 20.30 20.70 9.68
CA SER A 121 20.41 21.53 10.88
C SER A 121 21.12 20.82 12.02
N SER A 122 20.93 19.50 12.17
CA SER A 122 21.61 18.72 13.21
C SER A 122 23.09 18.56 12.94
N LYS A 123 23.48 18.31 11.68
CA LYS A 123 24.90 18.23 11.29
C LYS A 123 25.62 19.55 11.59
N GLU A 124 25.01 20.67 11.20
CA GLU A 124 25.54 22.00 11.45
C GLU A 124 25.65 22.31 12.94
N PHE A 125 24.54 22.14 13.68
CA PHE A 125 24.47 22.51 15.10
C PHE A 125 25.40 21.66 15.99
N LEU A 126 25.54 20.37 15.69
CA LEU A 126 26.39 19.46 16.45
C LEU A 126 27.85 19.44 15.98
N GLY A 127 28.19 20.23 14.94
CA GLY A 127 29.53 20.25 14.35
C GLY A 127 29.97 18.89 13.80
N LEU A 128 29.03 18.13 13.23
CA LEU A 128 29.34 16.84 12.62
C LEU A 128 30.03 17.04 11.26
N ASP A 129 30.72 16.00 10.81
CA ASP A 129 31.23 15.96 9.44
C ASP A 129 30.06 16.17 8.46
N PRO A 130 30.14 17.13 7.51
CA PRO A 130 29.13 17.30 6.46
C PRO A 130 28.81 16.01 5.70
N GLU A 131 29.80 15.10 5.64
CA GLU A 131 29.71 13.78 5.02
C GLU A 131 29.23 12.67 5.95
N THR A 132 28.76 12.99 7.16
CA THR A 132 27.99 12.06 8.00
C THR A 132 26.68 11.72 7.29
N PRO A 133 26.36 10.44 7.01
CA PRO A 133 25.10 10.06 6.38
C PRO A 133 23.85 10.52 7.13
N GLY A 134 22.81 10.90 6.38
CA GLY A 134 21.48 11.17 6.91
C GLY A 134 20.50 10.04 6.61
N ILE A 135 19.72 9.62 7.62
CA ILE A 135 18.73 8.55 7.48
C ILE A 135 17.35 9.11 7.81
N LEU A 136 16.39 8.85 6.94
CA LEU A 136 14.97 9.03 7.26
C LEU A 136 14.38 7.65 7.59
N LEU A 137 14.08 7.41 8.86
CA LEU A 137 13.40 6.21 9.33
C LEU A 137 11.88 6.45 9.31
N VAL A 138 11.16 5.73 8.45
CA VAL A 138 9.71 5.84 8.26
C VAL A 138 9.03 4.60 8.79
N LEU A 139 8.12 4.78 9.74
CA LEU A 139 7.26 3.75 10.28
C LEU A 139 5.87 3.85 9.65
N ASN A 140 5.43 2.78 8.97
CA ASN A 140 4.06 2.69 8.46
C ASN A 140 3.26 1.67 9.26
N GLU A 141 2.31 2.17 10.06
CA GLU A 141 1.36 1.36 10.83
C GLU A 141 -0.09 1.53 10.35
N THR A 142 -0.42 2.61 9.64
CA THR A 142 -1.82 2.90 9.29
C THR A 142 -2.10 3.01 7.81
N VAL A 143 -1.10 3.31 6.96
CA VAL A 143 -1.34 3.46 5.52
C VAL A 143 -1.46 2.09 4.87
N ASP A 144 -2.69 1.72 4.54
CA ASP A 144 -3.09 0.49 3.87
C ASP A 144 -3.75 0.75 2.49
N SER A 145 -4.17 1.98 2.21
CA SER A 145 -4.83 2.35 0.96
C SER A 145 -3.86 2.56 -0.21
N ILE A 146 -2.56 2.64 0.08
CA ILE A 146 -1.50 2.77 -0.92
C ILE A 146 -0.70 1.46 -0.93
N PRO A 147 -0.59 0.78 -2.08
CA PRO A 147 0.29 -0.38 -2.21
C PRO A 147 1.73 -0.05 -1.82
N VAL A 148 2.41 -0.97 -1.11
CA VAL A 148 3.77 -0.76 -0.63
C VAL A 148 4.75 -0.43 -1.77
N SER A 149 4.62 -1.09 -2.92
CA SER A 149 5.40 -0.80 -4.13
C SER A 149 5.25 0.65 -4.57
N GLN A 150 4.02 1.15 -4.64
CA GLN A 150 3.73 2.55 -4.99
C GLN A 150 4.33 3.52 -3.98
N LEU A 151 4.36 3.18 -2.69
CA LEU A 151 4.97 4.02 -1.67
C LEU A 151 6.50 4.12 -1.87
N VAL A 152 7.17 2.99 -2.12
CA VAL A 152 8.61 2.94 -2.41
C VAL A 152 8.95 3.68 -3.70
N ASP A 153 8.18 3.48 -4.77
CA ASP A 153 8.35 4.20 -6.03
C ASP A 153 8.23 5.71 -5.84
N ARG A 154 7.36 6.16 -4.93
CA ARG A 154 7.21 7.60 -4.64
C ARG A 154 8.35 8.17 -3.83
N PHE A 155 8.94 7.43 -2.90
CA PHE A 155 10.20 7.84 -2.27
C PHE A 155 11.32 7.94 -3.31
N ASN A 156 11.50 6.93 -4.15
CA ASN A 156 12.48 6.93 -5.24
C ASN A 156 12.30 8.12 -6.19
N TYR A 157 11.06 8.38 -6.62
CA TYR A 157 10.72 9.51 -7.49
C TYR A 157 11.16 10.85 -6.89
N TRP A 158 10.91 11.07 -5.60
CA TRP A 158 11.29 12.31 -4.94
C TRP A 158 12.80 12.43 -4.71
N LEU A 159 13.47 11.35 -4.31
CA LEU A 159 14.93 11.32 -4.15
C LEU A 159 15.66 11.61 -5.47
N ARG A 160 15.12 11.14 -6.60
CA ARG A 160 15.62 11.47 -7.95
C ARG A 160 15.33 12.91 -8.42
N GLY A 161 14.71 13.72 -7.56
CA GLY A 161 14.47 15.15 -7.79
C GLY A 161 13.04 15.52 -8.14
N GLY A 162 12.12 14.55 -8.20
CA GLY A 162 10.70 14.78 -8.49
C GLY A 162 10.49 15.49 -9.82
N ASN A 163 9.56 16.45 -9.85
CA ASN A 163 9.23 17.19 -11.08
C ASN A 163 10.41 17.99 -11.65
N ASP A 164 11.32 18.44 -10.79
CA ASP A 164 12.42 19.31 -11.18
C ASP A 164 13.64 18.52 -11.69
N ASN A 165 13.60 17.18 -11.63
CA ASN A 165 14.73 16.29 -11.93
C ASN A 165 16.05 16.79 -11.33
N ASN A 166 15.98 17.26 -10.07
CA ASN A 166 17.13 17.72 -9.30
C ASN A 166 17.52 16.68 -8.23
N PRO A 167 18.47 15.77 -8.49
CA PRO A 167 18.88 14.73 -7.54
C PRO A 167 19.46 15.31 -6.23
N SER A 168 20.02 16.53 -6.29
CA SER A 168 20.58 17.18 -5.10
C SER A 168 19.51 17.74 -4.14
N ARG A 169 18.23 17.73 -4.54
CA ARG A 169 17.12 18.31 -3.76
C ARG A 169 17.07 17.76 -2.34
N PHE A 170 17.38 16.48 -2.15
CA PHE A 170 17.39 15.77 -0.87
C PHE A 170 18.78 15.25 -0.50
N SER A 171 19.87 15.93 -0.90
CA SER A 171 21.26 15.51 -0.67
C SER A 171 21.68 15.30 0.79
N HIS A 172 20.92 15.78 1.77
CA HIS A 172 21.17 15.49 3.17
C HIS A 172 20.59 14.14 3.64
N ILE A 173 19.78 13.48 2.81
CA ILE A 173 19.20 12.16 3.05
C ILE A 173 19.93 11.16 2.15
N ASP A 174 20.62 10.21 2.77
CA ASP A 174 21.35 9.11 2.13
C ASP A 174 20.45 7.89 1.97
N PHE A 175 19.66 7.59 3.00
CA PHE A 175 18.76 6.45 3.00
C PHE A 175 17.38 6.85 3.53
N VAL A 176 16.34 6.29 2.92
CA VAL A 176 15.03 6.14 3.54
C VAL A 176 14.88 4.69 3.95
N VAL A 177 14.65 4.45 5.24
CA VAL A 177 14.38 3.12 5.79
C VAL A 177 12.90 3.05 6.10
N LEU A 178 12.14 2.27 5.33
CA LEU A 178 10.70 2.16 5.45
C LEU A 178 10.32 0.82 6.09
N ILE A 179 9.74 0.84 7.29
CA ILE A 179 9.27 -0.34 8.01
C ILE A 179 7.75 -0.41 7.92
N GLN A 180 7.23 -1.53 7.40
CA GLN A 180 5.80 -1.77 7.22
C GLN A 180 5.28 -2.73 8.30
N THR A 181 4.20 -2.36 8.99
CA THR A 181 3.52 -3.27 9.92
C THR A 181 2.06 -3.53 9.59
N THR A 182 1.49 -2.78 8.66
CA THR A 182 0.18 -3.05 8.04
C THR A 182 0.15 -4.37 7.26
N TYR A 183 1.32 -4.82 6.78
CA TYR A 183 1.46 -6.03 5.97
C TYR A 183 2.55 -6.96 6.52
N ARG A 184 2.46 -8.23 6.10
CA ARG A 184 3.46 -9.28 6.27
C ARG A 184 3.83 -9.85 4.91
N MET A 185 5.11 -10.18 4.75
CA MET A 185 5.58 -10.98 3.62
C MET A 185 5.49 -12.47 3.97
N LYS A 186 5.00 -13.28 3.03
CA LYS A 186 5.08 -14.74 3.16
C LYS A 186 6.53 -15.21 2.97
N ALA A 187 6.98 -16.11 3.84
CA ALA A 187 8.23 -16.85 3.69
C ALA A 187 8.01 -18.33 4.04
N GLU A 188 8.90 -19.20 3.57
CA GLU A 188 8.84 -20.64 3.88
C GLU A 188 8.87 -20.92 5.39
N ALA A 189 9.60 -20.10 6.15
CA ALA A 189 9.77 -20.23 7.60
C ALA A 189 8.80 -19.37 8.44
N GLY A 190 7.75 -18.78 7.84
CA GLY A 190 6.74 -17.99 8.55
C GLY A 190 6.43 -16.64 7.91
N LYS A 191 6.10 -15.64 8.74
CA LYS A 191 5.79 -14.28 8.29
C LYS A 191 6.99 -13.37 8.55
N LEU A 192 7.31 -12.49 7.61
CA LEU A 192 8.36 -11.49 7.75
C LEU A 192 7.78 -10.09 7.87
N ILE A 193 8.45 -9.23 8.64
CA ILE A 193 8.19 -7.79 8.65
C ILE A 193 8.79 -7.19 7.36
N PRO A 194 8.00 -6.57 6.47
CA PRO A 194 8.56 -5.91 5.30
C PRO A 194 9.33 -4.65 5.72
N ALA A 195 10.59 -4.56 5.35
CA ALA A 195 11.41 -3.36 5.52
C ALA A 195 12.17 -3.07 4.22
N PHE A 196 12.25 -1.80 3.83
CA PHE A 196 12.86 -1.38 2.58
C PHE A 196 13.94 -0.33 2.85
N ILE A 197 15.12 -0.55 2.28
CA ILE A 197 16.22 0.41 2.26
C ILE A 197 16.20 1.07 0.89
N ILE A 198 15.90 2.37 0.85
CA ILE A 198 15.82 3.15 -0.37
C ILE A 198 17.00 4.11 -0.38
N SER A 199 17.98 3.85 -1.22
CA SER A 199 19.20 4.66 -1.35
C SER A 199 18.96 5.91 -2.18
N ASN A 200 19.60 7.01 -1.80
CA ASN A 200 19.67 8.22 -2.60
C ASN A 200 20.98 8.25 -3.40
N ASP A 201 20.91 7.87 -4.67
CA ASP A 201 22.08 7.71 -5.54
C ASP A 201 22.96 8.97 -5.65
N CYS A 202 22.44 10.17 -5.37
CA CYS A 202 23.26 11.39 -5.34
C CYS A 202 24.37 11.35 -4.27
N ASN A 203 24.23 10.48 -3.26
CA ASN A 203 25.15 10.32 -2.14
C ASN A 203 25.91 8.99 -2.16
N ALA A 204 25.89 8.26 -3.29
CA ALA A 204 26.43 6.90 -3.39
C ALA A 204 27.88 6.75 -2.88
N TYR A 205 28.69 7.80 -3.03
CA TYR A 205 30.08 7.84 -2.58
C TYR A 205 30.27 7.64 -1.06
N ARG A 206 29.23 7.82 -0.24
CA ARG A 206 29.30 7.67 1.23
C ARG A 206 28.32 6.63 1.82
N HIS A 207 27.58 5.90 0.98
CA HIS A 207 26.64 4.86 1.42
C HIS A 207 27.31 3.74 2.24
N HIS A 208 28.51 3.32 1.80
CA HIS A 208 29.33 2.28 2.45
C HIS A 208 29.65 2.58 3.93
N LYS A 209 29.49 3.84 4.39
CA LYS A 209 29.77 4.21 5.78
C LYS A 209 28.77 3.62 6.78
N VAL A 210 27.54 3.32 6.35
CA VAL A 210 26.45 2.91 7.27
C VAL A 210 25.50 1.84 6.71
N GLU A 211 25.63 1.45 5.45
CA GLU A 211 24.71 0.49 4.80
C GLU A 211 24.61 -0.85 5.55
N SER A 212 25.74 -1.45 5.93
CA SER A 212 25.74 -2.69 6.72
C SER A 212 25.11 -2.52 8.09
N ASP A 213 25.31 -1.36 8.72
CA ASP A 213 24.74 -1.07 10.04
C ASP A 213 23.21 -0.93 9.98
N ILE A 214 22.67 -0.43 8.87
CA ILE A 214 21.22 -0.35 8.64
C ILE A 214 20.62 -1.76 8.58
N ASP A 215 21.26 -2.69 7.88
CA ASP A 215 20.81 -4.08 7.82
C ASP A 215 20.88 -4.78 9.19
N GLU A 216 21.97 -4.59 9.95
CA GLU A 216 22.09 -5.11 11.31
C GLU A 216 21.04 -4.51 12.26
N PHE A 217 20.75 -3.22 12.12
CA PHE A 217 19.67 -2.54 12.85
C PHE A 217 18.30 -3.15 12.53
N LEU A 218 17.99 -3.39 11.25
CA LEU A 218 16.73 -4.01 10.84
C LEU A 218 16.61 -5.46 11.33
N CYS A 219 17.70 -6.23 11.31
CA CYS A 219 17.77 -7.57 11.92
C CYS A 219 17.41 -7.50 13.41
N SER A 220 18.08 -6.62 14.14
CA SER A 220 17.93 -6.47 15.59
C SER A 220 16.52 -5.99 15.97
N TRP A 221 15.99 -5.03 15.21
CA TRP A 221 14.61 -4.57 15.36
C TRP A 221 13.62 -5.71 15.15
N ALA A 222 13.71 -6.43 14.02
CA ALA A 222 12.80 -7.53 13.74
C ALA A 222 12.86 -8.62 14.82
N HIS A 223 14.07 -8.96 15.27
CA HIS A 223 14.28 -9.94 16.33
C HIS A 223 13.66 -9.49 17.66
N SER A 224 13.73 -8.20 18.00
CA SER A 224 13.05 -7.62 19.18
C SER A 224 11.53 -7.77 19.11
N GLN A 225 10.97 -7.85 17.90
CA GLN A 225 9.55 -8.12 17.66
C GLN A 225 9.23 -9.63 17.63
N GLY A 226 10.22 -10.49 17.85
CA GLY A 226 10.10 -11.95 17.76
C GLY A 226 9.91 -12.45 16.32
N GLN A 227 10.39 -11.70 15.33
CA GLN A 227 10.24 -11.98 13.90
C GLN A 227 11.58 -11.80 13.16
N ASN A 228 11.61 -12.15 11.88
CA ASN A 228 12.64 -11.73 10.95
C ASN A 228 12.08 -10.65 10.01
N TYR A 229 12.94 -9.84 9.38
CA TYR A 229 12.50 -8.94 8.30
C TYR A 229 12.82 -9.53 6.93
N GLY A 230 12.06 -9.08 5.93
CA GLY A 230 12.36 -9.29 4.53
C GLY A 230 12.61 -7.94 3.87
N SER A 231 13.70 -7.84 3.12
CA SER A 231 13.99 -6.73 2.21
C SER A 231 14.20 -7.30 0.81
N THR A 232 13.77 -6.56 -0.21
CA THR A 232 14.02 -6.90 -1.61
C THR A 232 14.12 -5.64 -2.45
N SER A 233 14.90 -5.71 -3.52
CA SER A 233 14.91 -4.72 -4.60
C SER A 233 13.77 -4.91 -5.59
N ASP A 234 13.18 -6.12 -5.67
CA ASP A 234 12.08 -6.47 -6.59
C ASP A 234 10.75 -6.55 -5.84
N ILE A 235 10.11 -5.40 -5.66
CA ILE A 235 8.86 -5.25 -4.89
C ILE A 235 7.64 -5.68 -5.71
N ALA A 236 7.75 -5.68 -7.05
CA ALA A 236 6.64 -5.97 -7.95
C ALA A 236 6.17 -7.44 -7.90
N ASN A 237 7.09 -8.36 -7.56
CA ASN A 237 6.81 -9.80 -7.50
C ASN A 237 6.47 -10.31 -6.09
N LEU A 238 6.33 -9.43 -5.10
CA LEU A 238 6.02 -9.84 -3.73
C LEU A 238 4.51 -10.01 -3.47
N SER A 239 4.17 -11.09 -2.76
CA SER A 239 2.84 -11.26 -2.18
C SER A 239 2.83 -10.73 -0.74
N PHE A 240 2.09 -9.65 -0.53
CA PHE A 240 1.85 -9.08 0.79
C PHE A 240 0.49 -9.57 1.28
N GLU A 241 0.44 -10.03 2.53
CA GLU A 241 -0.83 -10.27 3.24
C GLU A 241 -1.00 -9.21 4.32
N ARG A 242 -2.23 -8.74 4.50
CA ARG A 242 -2.56 -7.90 5.66
C ARG A 242 -2.26 -8.68 6.94
N ASP A 243 -1.73 -8.00 7.94
CA ASP A 243 -1.55 -8.58 9.28
C ASP A 243 -2.87 -8.56 10.07
N GLU A 244 -3.95 -9.02 9.45
CA GLU A 244 -5.26 -9.16 10.06
C GLU A 244 -5.51 -10.63 10.40
N PRO A 245 -6.32 -10.93 11.45
CA PRO A 245 -6.82 -12.28 11.64
C PRO A 245 -7.55 -12.75 10.37
N PRO A 246 -7.52 -14.06 10.08
CA PRO A 246 -8.20 -14.59 8.90
C PRO A 246 -9.66 -14.11 8.90
N PRO A 247 -10.22 -13.79 7.70
CA PRO A 247 -11.59 -13.31 7.61
C PRO A 247 -12.52 -14.32 8.30
N PRO A 248 -13.57 -13.85 8.98
CA PRO A 248 -14.51 -14.74 9.63
C PRO A 248 -15.08 -15.73 8.59
N PRO A 249 -15.47 -16.94 9.02
CA PRO A 249 -16.09 -17.88 8.11
C PRO A 249 -17.34 -17.26 7.47
N PRO A 250 -17.69 -17.67 6.23
CA PRO A 250 -18.85 -17.16 5.50
C PRO A 250 -20.09 -17.10 6.39
N ARG A 251 -20.71 -15.92 6.51
CA ARG A 251 -21.89 -15.72 7.38
C ARG A 251 -23.18 -15.75 6.58
N THR A 252 -23.10 -15.50 5.28
CA THR A 252 -24.24 -15.50 4.36
C THR A 252 -24.06 -16.53 3.25
N ASN A 253 -25.15 -16.90 2.59
CA ASN A 253 -25.10 -17.74 1.38
C ASN A 253 -24.26 -17.09 0.27
N GLN A 254 -24.27 -15.75 0.18
CA GLN A 254 -23.43 -15.02 -0.76
C GLN A 254 -21.95 -15.24 -0.44
N ASP A 255 -21.53 -15.02 0.81
CA ASP A 255 -20.15 -15.22 1.24
C ASP A 255 -19.66 -16.64 0.93
N PHE A 256 -20.53 -17.64 1.12
CA PHE A 256 -20.19 -19.05 0.88
C PHE A 256 -19.97 -19.32 -0.61
N VAL A 257 -20.84 -18.78 -1.47
CA VAL A 257 -20.72 -18.92 -2.92
C VAL A 257 -19.48 -18.18 -3.44
N GLU A 258 -19.24 -16.94 -2.98
CA GLU A 258 -18.04 -16.17 -3.33
C GLU A 258 -16.75 -16.90 -2.94
N ALA A 259 -16.66 -17.39 -1.69
CA ALA A 259 -15.48 -18.10 -1.21
C ALA A 259 -15.21 -19.37 -2.03
N ARG A 260 -16.24 -20.15 -2.34
CA ARG A 260 -16.10 -21.34 -3.18
C ARG A 260 -15.71 -20.99 -4.61
N TYR A 261 -16.28 -19.92 -5.16
CA TYR A 261 -15.97 -19.46 -6.51
C TYR A 261 -14.52 -18.97 -6.63
N ARG A 262 -14.02 -18.20 -5.66
CA ARG A 262 -12.61 -17.77 -5.61
C ARG A 262 -11.64 -18.96 -5.56
N ALA A 263 -12.01 -20.04 -4.86
CA ALA A 263 -11.22 -21.27 -4.80
C ALA A 263 -11.21 -22.06 -6.11
N ASN A 264 -12.25 -21.93 -6.95
CA ASN A 264 -12.35 -22.59 -8.25
C ASN A 264 -13.09 -21.69 -9.26
N ARG A 265 -12.32 -20.80 -9.91
CA ARG A 265 -12.84 -19.78 -10.83
C ARG A 265 -13.23 -20.37 -12.18
N LEU A 266 -14.36 -21.07 -12.22
CA LEU A 266 -14.84 -21.79 -13.39
C LEU A 266 -15.11 -20.90 -14.62
N LEU A 267 -15.36 -19.60 -14.45
CA LEU A 267 -15.59 -18.68 -15.57
C LEU A 267 -14.28 -18.08 -16.11
N LYS A 268 -13.14 -18.22 -15.40
CA LYS A 268 -11.86 -17.52 -15.65
C LYS A 268 -11.39 -17.56 -17.10
N GLU A 269 -11.55 -18.68 -17.78
CA GLU A 269 -11.04 -18.91 -19.13
C GLU A 269 -11.99 -18.42 -20.24
N MET A 270 -13.18 -17.93 -19.90
CA MET A 270 -14.10 -17.32 -20.87
C MET A 270 -13.51 -16.03 -21.43
N THR A 271 -13.58 -15.87 -22.76
CA THR A 271 -13.30 -14.59 -23.42
C THR A 271 -14.34 -13.54 -23.01
N GLU A 272 -14.07 -12.26 -23.30
CA GLU A 272 -15.01 -11.19 -22.99
C GLU A 272 -16.39 -11.39 -23.65
N GLU A 273 -16.43 -11.81 -24.92
CA GLU A 273 -17.69 -12.09 -25.63
C GLU A 273 -18.43 -13.28 -25.01
N GLN A 274 -17.71 -14.38 -24.71
CA GLN A 274 -18.29 -15.55 -24.05
C GLN A 274 -18.86 -15.21 -22.68
N PHE A 275 -18.13 -14.39 -21.91
CA PHE A 275 -18.56 -13.95 -20.58
C PHE A 275 -19.76 -13.00 -20.67
N THR A 276 -19.80 -12.12 -21.68
CA THR A 276 -20.94 -11.24 -21.94
C THR A 276 -22.21 -12.04 -22.26
N GLU A 277 -22.09 -13.05 -23.12
CA GLU A 277 -23.20 -13.93 -23.49
C GLU A 277 -23.66 -14.81 -22.32
N HIS A 278 -22.71 -15.34 -21.55
CA HIS A 278 -23.02 -16.05 -20.31
C HIS A 278 -23.75 -15.16 -19.30
N GLY A 279 -23.25 -13.93 -19.11
CA GLY A 279 -23.87 -12.94 -18.23
C GLY A 279 -25.28 -12.57 -18.65
N ARG A 280 -25.55 -12.47 -19.96
CA ARG A 280 -26.89 -12.27 -20.51
C ARG A 280 -27.84 -13.37 -20.09
N SER A 281 -27.47 -14.63 -20.35
CA SER A 281 -28.29 -15.79 -19.96
C SER A 281 -28.55 -15.83 -18.46
N VAL A 282 -27.53 -15.58 -17.63
CA VAL A 282 -27.68 -15.55 -16.16
C VAL A 282 -28.61 -14.43 -15.71
N MET A 283 -28.52 -13.24 -16.31
CA MET A 283 -29.40 -12.11 -15.98
C MET A 283 -30.85 -12.39 -16.40
N GLU A 284 -31.08 -13.00 -17.56
CA GLU A 284 -32.40 -13.41 -18.04
C GLU A 284 -33.04 -14.46 -17.13
N ASP A 285 -32.28 -15.48 -16.70
CA ASP A 285 -32.74 -16.52 -15.76
C ASP A 285 -33.11 -15.94 -14.38
N MET A 286 -32.45 -14.85 -13.97
CA MET A 286 -32.74 -14.16 -12.72
C MET A 286 -34.01 -13.28 -12.78
N LEU A 287 -34.42 -12.80 -13.95
CA LEU A 287 -35.57 -11.89 -14.09
C LEU A 287 -36.86 -12.46 -13.48
N PRO A 288 -37.29 -13.72 -13.77
CA PRO A 288 -38.46 -14.31 -13.13
C PRO A 288 -38.36 -14.40 -11.60
N VAL A 289 -37.14 -14.57 -11.06
CA VAL A 289 -36.89 -14.66 -9.61
C VAL A 289 -37.12 -13.32 -8.93
N VAL A 290 -36.74 -12.21 -9.54
CA VAL A 290 -36.80 -10.86 -8.92
C VAL A 290 -38.04 -10.06 -9.30
N LEU A 291 -38.61 -10.24 -10.49
CA LEU A 291 -39.74 -9.43 -10.95
C LEU A 291 -41.05 -9.79 -10.23
N LYS A 292 -41.83 -8.77 -9.90
CA LYS A 292 -43.16 -8.91 -9.31
C LYS A 292 -44.17 -9.30 -10.41
N GLY A 293 -44.95 -10.35 -10.16
CA GLY A 293 -45.98 -10.84 -11.10
C GLY A 293 -45.47 -11.82 -12.18
N ALA A 294 -44.16 -12.05 -12.27
CA ALA A 294 -43.61 -13.10 -13.13
C ALA A 294 -43.92 -14.50 -12.55
N LYS A 295 -44.10 -15.51 -13.42
CA LYS A 295 -44.20 -16.91 -13.02
C LYS A 295 -42.88 -17.32 -12.37
N LYS A 296 -42.90 -17.59 -11.07
CA LYS A 296 -41.69 -17.95 -10.32
C LYS A 296 -41.18 -19.32 -10.77
N PRO A 297 -39.85 -19.48 -10.96
CA PRO A 297 -39.24 -20.80 -11.12
C PRO A 297 -39.45 -21.67 -9.88
N SER A 298 -39.07 -22.95 -9.97
CA SER A 298 -38.99 -23.79 -8.77
C SER A 298 -38.00 -23.21 -7.75
N GLU A 299 -38.10 -23.63 -6.49
CA GLU A 299 -37.14 -23.21 -5.46
C GLU A 299 -35.71 -23.65 -5.82
N ALA A 300 -35.55 -24.88 -6.34
CA ALA A 300 -34.27 -25.40 -6.77
C ALA A 300 -33.66 -24.58 -7.91
N ASP A 301 -34.47 -24.22 -8.92
CA ASP A 301 -34.00 -23.38 -10.03
C ASP A 301 -33.67 -21.97 -9.57
N SER A 302 -34.50 -21.39 -8.69
CA SER A 302 -34.24 -20.06 -8.11
C SER A 302 -32.92 -20.00 -7.36
N MET A 303 -32.59 -21.05 -6.59
CA MET A 303 -31.30 -21.15 -5.89
C MET A 303 -30.13 -21.35 -6.86
N LYS A 304 -30.32 -22.13 -7.92
CA LYS A 304 -29.33 -22.28 -8.98
C LYS A 304 -29.04 -20.94 -9.67
N PHE A 305 -30.08 -20.20 -10.06
CA PHE A 305 -29.94 -18.90 -10.73
C PHE A 305 -29.28 -17.87 -9.81
N LEU A 306 -29.69 -17.80 -8.54
CA LEU A 306 -29.08 -16.90 -7.57
C LEU A 306 -27.58 -17.20 -7.39
N LYS A 307 -27.20 -18.48 -7.32
CA LYS A 307 -25.80 -18.90 -7.25
C LYS A 307 -25.02 -18.44 -8.48
N GLN A 308 -25.53 -18.72 -9.69
CA GLN A 308 -24.87 -18.32 -10.94
C GLN A 308 -24.73 -16.80 -11.05
N PHE A 309 -25.73 -16.06 -10.58
CA PHE A 309 -25.69 -14.61 -10.52
C PHE A 309 -24.61 -14.09 -9.57
N ILE A 310 -24.46 -14.67 -8.38
CA ILE A 310 -23.37 -14.32 -7.46
C ILE A 310 -22.01 -14.63 -8.08
N GLU A 311 -21.86 -15.78 -8.75
CA GLU A 311 -20.62 -16.17 -9.45
C GLU A 311 -20.29 -15.20 -10.60
N LEU A 312 -21.30 -14.73 -11.35
CA LEU A 312 -21.14 -13.69 -12.36
C LEU A 312 -20.63 -12.38 -11.76
N LEU A 313 -21.29 -11.88 -10.70
CA LEU A 313 -20.90 -10.63 -10.04
C LEU A 313 -19.50 -10.70 -9.43
N GLU A 314 -19.14 -11.87 -8.87
CA GLU A 314 -17.81 -12.12 -8.33
C GLU A 314 -16.73 -12.09 -9.41
N GLU A 315 -16.95 -12.80 -10.53
CA GLU A 315 -16.01 -12.78 -11.63
C GLU A 315 -15.90 -11.39 -12.28
N SER A 316 -17.01 -10.65 -12.37
CA SER A 316 -16.99 -9.27 -12.86
C SER A 316 -16.12 -8.37 -11.99
N ARG A 317 -16.21 -8.49 -10.65
CA ARG A 317 -15.33 -7.77 -9.72
C ARG A 317 -13.86 -8.14 -9.92
N ILE A 318 -13.54 -9.43 -10.01
CA ILE A 318 -12.16 -9.90 -10.11
C ILE A 318 -11.50 -9.44 -11.41
N ARG A 319 -12.25 -9.35 -12.51
CA ARG A 319 -11.73 -8.89 -13.82
C ARG A 319 -11.76 -7.38 -14.02
N GLY A 320 -12.54 -6.65 -13.23
CA GLY A 320 -12.90 -5.27 -13.58
C GLY A 320 -13.83 -5.20 -14.80
N PHE A 321 -14.68 -6.22 -14.99
CA PHE A 321 -15.57 -6.28 -16.15
C PHE A 321 -16.76 -5.32 -16.00
N ASP A 322 -17.05 -4.59 -17.07
CA ASP A 322 -18.16 -3.65 -17.13
C ASP A 322 -19.50 -4.34 -17.40
N LEU A 323 -20.35 -4.44 -16.38
CA LEU A 323 -21.69 -5.04 -16.50
C LEU A 323 -22.61 -4.30 -17.49
N LYS A 324 -22.30 -3.05 -17.89
CA LYS A 324 -23.06 -2.36 -18.95
C LYS A 324 -23.09 -3.18 -20.24
N LYS A 325 -21.99 -3.86 -20.59
CA LYS A 325 -21.88 -4.73 -21.78
C LYS A 325 -22.96 -5.82 -21.81
N VAL A 326 -23.25 -6.43 -20.66
CA VAL A 326 -24.32 -7.45 -20.53
C VAL A 326 -25.68 -6.79 -20.70
N THR A 327 -25.92 -5.67 -20.01
CA THR A 327 -27.22 -4.98 -20.09
C THR A 327 -27.51 -4.41 -21.48
N ASP A 328 -26.49 -3.98 -22.21
CA ASP A 328 -26.63 -3.45 -23.57
C ASP A 328 -26.85 -4.57 -24.59
N ARG A 329 -26.24 -5.74 -24.37
CA ARG A 329 -26.55 -6.94 -25.15
C ARG A 329 -28.02 -7.35 -24.98
N MET A 330 -28.52 -7.35 -23.74
CA MET A 330 -29.95 -7.64 -23.45
C MET A 330 -30.93 -6.65 -24.11
N LYS A 331 -30.49 -5.42 -24.40
CA LYS A 331 -31.30 -4.41 -25.10
C LYS A 331 -31.25 -4.56 -26.62
N SER A 332 -30.10 -4.95 -27.17
CA SER A 332 -29.88 -5.07 -28.62
C SER A 332 -30.68 -6.20 -29.27
N ASP A 333 -31.10 -7.19 -28.49
CA ASP A 333 -31.89 -8.35 -28.94
C ASP A 333 -33.42 -8.14 -28.82
N LYS A 334 -33.88 -6.91 -28.51
CA LYS A 334 -35.31 -6.53 -28.45
C LYS A 334 -35.73 -5.68 -29.64
#